data_AF-A0A955CNM8-F1
#
_entry.id   AF-A0A955CNM8-F1
#
_cell.length_a   1.000
_cell.length_b   1.000
_cell.length_c   1.000
_cell.angle_alpha   90.00
_cell.angle_beta   90.00
_cell.angle_gamma   90.00
#
_symmetry.space_group_name_H-M   'P 1'
#
loop_
_entity.id
_entity.type
_entity.pdbx_description
1 polymer ?
#
loop_
_entity_poly.entity_id
_entity_poly.type
_entity_poly.pdbx_seq_one_letter_code
_entity_poly.pdbx_strand_id
1 'polypeptide(L)'
;MPTRLKPFYTLILALLALPALTGCGSHASFTITSPLTGATLSPRLTTRAYSYADENTVDIYLSDLTPDELGVPMAPDPAKRPVGQIVHIHMFIRPSPGKTPIEPQASNCSIRHLILAPGATGLYGGGGFLLPSGSATSGTFGGSISAGTLRLQAASPHFHDAIGPSGVRASFKVKENRELALTMARRLEEATPRDE
;
A
#
# COMPACT_ATOMS: atom_id res chain seq x y z
N MET A 1 61.41 41.97 -16.96
CA MET A 1 61.42 41.31 -18.28
C MET A 1 62.74 40.56 -18.41
N PRO A 2 62.82 39.32 -18.96
CA PRO A 2 61.76 38.55 -19.62
C PRO A 2 61.68 37.04 -19.25
N THR A 3 60.55 36.40 -19.63
CA THR A 3 60.38 35.01 -20.14
C THR A 3 60.58 33.82 -19.18
N ARG A 4 59.80 32.72 -19.11
CA ARG A 4 58.73 32.06 -19.92
C ARG A 4 58.05 31.03 -18.99
N LEU A 5 56.71 30.86 -18.91
CA LEU A 5 55.76 30.19 -19.82
C LEU A 5 55.52 28.67 -19.54
N LYS A 6 54.46 28.37 -18.75
CA LYS A 6 53.45 27.26 -18.85
C LYS A 6 53.93 25.77 -18.83
N PRO A 7 53.04 24.76 -18.84
CA PRO A 7 51.89 24.44 -17.96
C PRO A 7 51.99 22.98 -17.43
N PHE A 8 51.67 22.71 -16.16
CA PHE A 8 51.49 21.33 -15.67
C PHE A 8 50.03 20.90 -15.89
N TYR A 9 49.72 20.47 -17.10
CA TYR A 9 48.67 19.48 -17.35
C TYR A 9 49.28 18.10 -17.06
N THR A 10 48.51 17.21 -16.42
CA THR A 10 48.38 15.75 -16.66
C THR A 10 48.13 15.03 -15.32
N LEU A 11 47.18 14.07 -15.34
CA LEU A 11 46.75 13.17 -14.25
C LEU A 11 45.89 13.86 -13.16
N ILE A 12 44.60 13.59 -12.99
CA ILE A 12 43.92 12.29 -12.90
C ILE A 12 42.52 12.42 -13.51
N LEU A 13 42.35 11.83 -14.71
CA LEU A 13 41.07 11.58 -15.35
C LEU A 13 40.65 10.15 -14.98
N ALA A 14 40.07 9.95 -13.80
CA ALA A 14 39.52 8.66 -13.38
C ALA A 14 38.51 8.82 -12.23
N LEU A 15 37.38 9.50 -12.49
CA LEU A 15 36.22 9.47 -11.60
C LEU A 15 34.94 9.39 -12.43
N LEU A 16 34.85 8.36 -13.27
CA LEU A 16 33.75 8.15 -14.21
C LEU A 16 33.33 6.68 -14.22
N ALA A 17 32.83 6.22 -13.07
CA ALA A 17 32.03 5.00 -12.94
C ALA A 17 31.45 4.90 -11.52
N LEU A 18 30.60 5.86 -11.11
CA LEU A 18 29.63 5.53 -10.05
C LEU A 18 28.53 4.70 -10.70
N PRO A 19 28.23 3.49 -10.20
CA PRO A 19 27.25 2.62 -10.80
C PRO A 19 25.86 3.24 -10.67
N ALA A 20 25.17 3.42 -11.80
CA ALA A 20 23.73 3.60 -11.84
C ALA A 20 23.04 2.27 -11.48
N LEU A 21 23.17 1.86 -10.22
CA LEU A 21 22.48 0.72 -9.63
C LEU A 21 21.75 1.23 -8.41
N THR A 22 20.44 1.44 -8.55
CA THR A 22 19.37 1.06 -7.61
C THR A 22 18.17 1.99 -7.82
N GLY A 23 17.15 1.48 -8.52
CA GLY A 23 15.93 2.26 -8.72
C GLY A 23 14.75 1.50 -9.29
N CYS A 24 14.77 0.16 -9.35
CA CYS A 24 13.52 -0.61 -9.47
C CYS A 24 12.84 -0.59 -8.09
N GLY A 25 12.38 0.59 -7.69
CA GLY A 25 11.85 0.85 -6.36
C GLY A 25 10.44 0.29 -6.17
N SER A 26 10.16 -0.24 -4.99
CA SER A 26 8.79 -0.45 -4.53
C SER A 26 8.14 0.92 -4.28
N HIS A 27 6.86 1.06 -4.61
CA HIS A 27 6.06 2.25 -4.34
C HIS A 27 4.65 1.84 -3.92
N ALA A 28 3.95 2.74 -3.23
CA ALA A 28 2.52 2.59 -2.96
C ALA A 28 1.90 3.99 -2.91
N SER A 29 0.78 4.13 -3.59
CA SER A 29 -0.13 5.27 -3.54
C SER A 29 -1.51 4.71 -3.27
N PHE A 30 -2.19 5.29 -2.30
CA PHE A 30 -3.55 4.94 -1.93
C PHE A 30 -4.23 6.25 -1.56
N THR A 31 -5.32 6.58 -2.26
CA THR A 31 -6.08 7.81 -2.03
C THR A 31 -7.54 7.44 -1.97
N ILE A 32 -8.20 7.96 -0.94
CA ILE A 32 -9.65 7.87 -0.80
C ILE A 32 -10.23 9.27 -0.80
N THR A 33 -11.32 9.44 -1.53
CA THR A 33 -12.01 10.72 -1.67
C THR A 33 -13.50 10.52 -1.50
N SER A 34 -14.10 11.28 -0.59
CA SER A 34 -15.54 11.33 -0.38
C SER A 34 -16.20 12.14 -1.50
N PRO A 35 -17.11 11.55 -2.29
CA PRO A 35 -17.89 12.32 -3.25
C PRO A 35 -18.94 13.21 -2.56
N LEU A 36 -19.27 12.94 -1.29
CA LEU A 36 -20.28 13.69 -0.53
C LEU A 36 -19.70 14.95 0.10
N THR A 37 -18.52 14.85 0.71
CA THR A 37 -17.92 15.95 1.47
C THR A 37 -16.70 16.57 0.80
N GLY A 38 -16.12 15.90 -0.21
CA GLY A 38 -14.83 16.27 -0.79
C GLY A 38 -13.61 15.93 0.08
N ALA A 39 -13.83 15.38 1.29
CA ALA A 39 -12.76 14.96 2.17
C ALA A 39 -11.85 13.93 1.47
N THR A 40 -10.54 14.11 1.59
CA THR A 40 -9.54 13.24 0.96
C THR A 40 -8.53 12.77 1.99
N LEU A 41 -8.16 11.48 1.92
CA LEU A 41 -7.11 10.89 2.74
C LEU A 41 -6.11 10.14 1.82
N SER A 42 -4.83 10.49 1.94
CA SER A 42 -3.72 9.93 1.14
C SER A 42 -2.53 9.59 2.06
N PRO A 43 -2.56 8.45 2.76
CA PRO A 43 -1.49 8.06 3.68
C PRO A 43 -0.17 7.76 2.96
N ARG A 44 0.94 7.91 3.69
CA ARG A 44 2.27 7.51 3.24
C ARG A 44 2.57 6.07 3.64
N LEU A 45 2.15 5.12 2.82
CA LEU A 45 2.25 3.69 3.11
C LEU A 45 3.66 3.15 2.79
N THR A 46 4.57 3.25 3.75
CA THR A 46 6.00 2.90 3.61
C THR A 46 6.28 1.41 3.77
N THR A 47 5.54 0.71 4.64
CA THR A 47 5.65 -0.73 4.88
C THR A 47 4.72 -1.48 3.96
N ARG A 48 5.28 -2.42 3.19
CA ARG A 48 4.60 -3.03 2.04
C ARG A 48 5.04 -4.47 1.90
N ALA A 49 4.07 -5.36 1.74
CA ALA A 49 4.31 -6.76 1.48
C ALA A 49 3.22 -7.32 0.59
N TYR A 50 3.52 -8.39 -0.13
CA TYR A 50 2.50 -9.26 -0.68
C TYR A 50 2.80 -10.72 -0.43
N SER A 51 1.74 -11.52 -0.44
CA SER A 51 1.73 -12.96 -0.53
C SER A 51 0.72 -13.39 -1.59
N TYR A 52 0.81 -14.63 -2.06
CA TYR A 52 -0.12 -15.17 -3.04
C TYR A 52 -0.30 -16.66 -2.80
N ALA A 53 -1.48 -17.17 -3.14
CA ALA A 53 -1.71 -18.61 -3.27
C ALA A 53 -1.43 -19.08 -4.71
N ASP A 54 -1.85 -18.28 -5.69
CA ASP A 54 -1.64 -18.51 -7.11
C ASP A 54 -1.67 -17.16 -7.89
N GLU A 55 -1.66 -17.20 -9.22
CA GLU A 55 -1.72 -15.98 -10.05
C GLU A 55 -3.05 -15.21 -9.97
N ASN A 56 -4.12 -15.86 -9.51
CA ASN A 56 -5.45 -15.26 -9.36
C ASN A 56 -5.68 -14.70 -7.95
N THR A 57 -4.98 -15.25 -6.97
CA THR A 57 -5.21 -15.01 -5.55
C THR A 57 -3.98 -14.36 -4.92
N VAL A 58 -4.02 -13.03 -4.81
CA VAL A 58 -2.89 -12.22 -4.31
C VAL A 58 -3.37 -11.28 -3.21
N ASP A 59 -2.69 -11.32 -2.08
CA ASP A 59 -2.91 -10.44 -0.94
C ASP A 59 -1.81 -9.40 -0.86
N ILE A 60 -2.20 -8.13 -0.98
CA ILE A 60 -1.31 -6.98 -0.90
C ILE A 60 -1.61 -6.24 0.41
N TYR A 61 -0.57 -6.00 1.19
CA TYR A 61 -0.63 -5.27 2.45
C TYR A 61 0.23 -4.01 2.38
N LEU A 62 -0.35 -2.89 2.76
CA LEU A 62 0.29 -1.57 2.77
C LEU A 62 0.02 -0.90 4.12
N SER A 63 1.03 -0.28 4.73
CA SER A 63 0.87 0.42 6.01
C SER A 63 1.87 1.56 6.15
N ASP A 64 1.51 2.57 6.92
CA ASP A 64 2.42 3.62 7.41
C ASP A 64 3.09 3.25 8.75
N LEU A 65 2.64 2.17 9.41
CA LEU A 65 3.32 1.58 10.55
C LEU A 65 4.60 0.88 10.11
N THR A 66 5.65 1.04 10.90
CA THR A 66 6.93 0.35 10.70
C THR A 66 6.82 -1.15 10.97
N PRO A 67 7.76 -1.97 10.45
CA PRO A 67 7.80 -3.40 10.78
C PRO A 67 7.89 -3.68 12.29
N ASP A 68 8.57 -2.82 13.05
CA ASP A 68 8.70 -2.97 14.50
C ASP A 68 7.36 -2.71 15.21
N GLU A 69 6.62 -1.67 14.82
CA GLU A 69 5.26 -1.41 15.33
C GLU A 69 4.28 -2.52 14.98
N LEU A 70 4.38 -3.05 13.75
CA LEU A 70 3.60 -4.22 13.31
C LEU A 70 4.05 -5.52 14.01
N GLY A 71 5.28 -5.58 14.52
CA GLY A 71 5.79 -6.72 15.28
C GLY A 71 5.07 -6.92 16.61
N VAL A 72 4.53 -5.86 17.19
CA VAL A 72 3.83 -5.90 18.48
C VAL A 72 2.35 -6.29 18.29
N PRO A 73 1.82 -7.29 19.04
CA PRO A 73 0.39 -7.61 19.03
C PRO A 73 -0.50 -6.40 19.33
N MET A 74 -1.61 -6.28 18.61
CA MET A 74 -2.54 -5.18 18.84
C MET A 74 -3.20 -5.36 20.21
N ALA A 75 -3.07 -4.34 21.07
CA ALA A 75 -3.71 -4.34 22.38
C ALA A 75 -5.24 -4.42 22.23
N PRO A 76 -5.95 -5.16 23.11
CA PRO A 76 -7.41 -5.17 23.11
C PRO A 76 -8.00 -3.76 23.23
N ASP A 77 -7.41 -2.96 24.12
CA ASP A 77 -7.73 -1.55 24.33
C ASP A 77 -7.21 -0.67 23.16
N PRO A 78 -8.10 -0.01 22.39
CA PRO A 78 -7.71 0.88 21.29
C PRO A 78 -6.80 2.05 21.73
N ALA A 79 -6.86 2.49 22.99
CA ALA A 79 -6.02 3.57 23.50
C ALA A 79 -4.53 3.19 23.60
N LYS A 80 -4.22 1.89 23.56
CA LYS A 80 -2.84 1.36 23.64
C LYS A 80 -2.29 0.91 22.28
N ARG A 81 -3.05 1.09 21.20
CA ARG A 81 -2.64 0.74 19.85
C ARG A 81 -1.80 1.87 19.23
N PRO A 82 -0.89 1.56 18.30
CA PRO A 82 -0.21 2.60 17.54
C PRO A 82 -1.22 3.37 16.67
N VAL A 83 -0.88 4.61 16.34
CA VAL A 83 -1.65 5.42 15.40
C VAL A 83 -1.10 5.16 13.99
N GLY A 84 -1.98 4.83 13.06
CA GLY A 84 -1.58 4.50 11.70
C GLY A 84 -2.69 3.83 10.92
N GLN A 85 -2.32 3.22 9.80
CA GLN A 85 -3.25 2.69 8.82
C GLN A 85 -2.71 1.38 8.25
N ILE A 86 -3.61 0.43 8.04
CA ILE A 86 -3.31 -0.84 7.37
C ILE A 86 -4.32 -1.01 6.24
N VAL A 87 -3.84 -1.14 5.02
CA VAL A 87 -4.62 -1.44 3.83
C VAL A 87 -4.33 -2.87 3.41
N HIS A 88 -5.38 -3.65 3.22
CA HIS A 88 -5.34 -4.97 2.62
C HIS A 88 -6.14 -4.96 1.33
N ILE A 89 -5.51 -5.38 0.25
CA ILE A 89 -6.15 -5.57 -1.05
C ILE A 89 -6.02 -7.05 -1.39
N HIS A 90 -7.15 -7.72 -1.52
CA HIS A 90 -7.22 -9.13 -1.89
C HIS A 90 -7.73 -9.24 -3.32
N MET A 91 -6.85 -9.55 -4.26
CA MET A 91 -7.25 -9.95 -5.61
C MET A 91 -7.68 -11.42 -5.57
N PHE A 92 -8.88 -11.71 -6.06
CA PHE A 92 -9.43 -13.07 -6.09
C PHE A 92 -9.59 -13.62 -7.52
N ILE A 93 -9.41 -12.77 -8.54
CA ILE A 93 -9.30 -13.21 -9.94
C ILE A 93 -8.40 -12.27 -10.74
N ARG A 94 -7.46 -12.84 -11.48
CA ARG A 94 -6.59 -12.07 -12.38
C ARG A 94 -7.37 -11.74 -13.66
N PRO A 95 -7.50 -10.46 -14.04
CA PRO A 95 -8.18 -10.11 -15.26
C PRO A 95 -7.32 -10.51 -16.47
N SER A 96 -7.94 -11.04 -17.52
CA SER A 96 -7.27 -11.30 -18.79
C SER A 96 -7.38 -10.06 -19.69
N PRO A 97 -6.27 -9.36 -20.01
CA PRO A 97 -6.29 -8.22 -20.91
C PRO A 97 -6.90 -8.61 -22.27
N GLY A 98 -7.79 -7.77 -22.81
CA GLY A 98 -8.37 -7.92 -24.15
C GLY A 98 -9.43 -9.04 -24.31
N LYS A 99 -9.67 -9.87 -23.29
CA LYS A 99 -10.70 -10.93 -23.32
C LYS A 99 -11.82 -10.74 -22.29
N THR A 100 -11.62 -9.82 -21.36
CA THR A 100 -12.63 -9.46 -20.36
C THR A 100 -13.34 -8.20 -20.87
N PRO A 101 -14.64 -8.22 -21.22
CA PRO A 101 -15.42 -7.00 -21.27
C PRO A 101 -15.25 -6.34 -19.90
N ILE A 102 -14.60 -5.18 -19.85
CA ILE A 102 -14.51 -4.41 -18.61
C ILE A 102 -15.90 -3.85 -18.39
N GLU A 103 -16.77 -4.65 -17.78
CA GLU A 103 -18.00 -4.11 -17.23
C GLU A 103 -17.57 -3.09 -16.16
N PRO A 104 -18.02 -1.82 -16.24
CA PRO A 104 -17.56 -0.77 -15.34
C PRO A 104 -17.78 -1.07 -13.85
N GLN A 105 -18.63 -2.05 -13.54
CA GLN A 105 -18.97 -2.51 -12.19
C GLN A 105 -18.29 -3.82 -11.80
N ALA A 106 -17.51 -4.43 -12.68
CA ALA A 106 -16.79 -5.66 -12.35
C ALA A 106 -15.79 -5.37 -11.22
N SER A 107 -15.80 -6.22 -10.20
CA SER A 107 -14.82 -6.20 -9.13
C SER A 107 -14.06 -7.51 -9.14
N ASN A 108 -12.74 -7.44 -9.10
CA ASN A 108 -11.84 -8.58 -9.00
C ASN A 108 -10.94 -8.52 -7.76
N CYS A 109 -11.15 -7.50 -6.92
CA CYS A 109 -10.46 -7.36 -5.65
C CYS A 109 -11.39 -6.79 -4.56
N SER A 110 -11.18 -7.23 -3.33
CA SER A 110 -11.72 -6.58 -2.13
C SER A 110 -10.66 -5.70 -1.50
N ILE A 111 -11.10 -4.62 -0.84
CA ILE A 111 -10.23 -3.64 -0.19
C ILE A 111 -10.73 -3.48 1.25
N ARG A 112 -9.83 -3.67 2.21
CA ARG A 112 -10.02 -3.36 3.63
C ARG A 112 -9.03 -2.28 4.01
N HIS A 113 -9.50 -1.19 4.61
CA HIS A 113 -8.66 -0.09 5.08
C HIS A 113 -8.97 0.16 6.54
N LEU A 114 -8.05 -0.28 7.40
CA LEU A 114 -8.10 -0.08 8.83
C LEU A 114 -7.41 1.23 9.18
N ILE A 115 -8.11 2.09 9.93
CA ILE A 115 -7.59 3.32 10.50
C ILE A 115 -7.49 3.14 12.02
N LEU A 116 -6.28 3.19 12.54
CA LEU A 116 -5.97 3.23 13.96
C LEU A 116 -5.78 4.70 14.36
N ALA A 117 -6.82 5.30 14.92
CA ALA A 117 -6.79 6.65 15.46
C ALA A 117 -6.46 6.60 16.97
N PRO A 118 -6.08 7.73 17.60
CA PRO A 118 -5.88 7.77 19.04
C PRO A 118 -7.14 7.30 19.80
N GLY A 119 -7.06 6.14 20.45
CA GLY A 119 -8.17 5.59 21.24
C GLY A 119 -9.36 5.07 20.45
N ALA A 120 -9.29 5.02 19.11
CA ALA A 120 -10.39 4.57 18.28
C ALA A 120 -9.91 3.83 17.04
N THR A 121 -10.73 2.94 16.50
CA THR A 121 -10.40 2.19 15.30
C THR A 121 -11.60 2.16 14.36
N GLY A 122 -11.37 2.36 13.07
CA GLY A 122 -12.39 2.25 12.03
C GLY A 122 -11.91 1.33 10.93
N LEU A 123 -12.77 0.42 10.48
CA LEU A 123 -12.54 -0.46 9.35
C LEU A 123 -13.44 -0.05 8.20
N TYR A 124 -12.83 0.42 7.13
CA TYR A 124 -13.49 0.62 5.85
C TYR A 124 -13.36 -0.64 5.00
N GLY A 125 -14.42 -1.00 4.29
CA GLY A 125 -14.45 -2.15 3.41
C GLY A 125 -15.19 -1.87 2.12
N GLY A 126 -14.79 -2.57 1.07
CA GLY A 126 -15.38 -2.45 -0.26
C GLY A 126 -14.56 -3.22 -1.28
N GLY A 127 -14.53 -2.71 -2.51
CA GLY A 127 -13.89 -3.42 -3.62
C GLY A 127 -13.64 -2.52 -4.82
N GLY A 128 -12.97 -3.09 -5.81
CA GLY A 128 -12.68 -2.40 -7.06
C GLY A 128 -12.17 -3.35 -8.13
N PHE A 129 -11.68 -2.77 -9.21
CA PHE A 129 -11.01 -3.49 -10.28
C PHE A 129 -9.50 -3.22 -10.25
N LEU A 130 -8.73 -4.22 -9.84
CA LEU A 130 -7.28 -4.23 -9.82
C LEU A 130 -6.76 -4.72 -11.16
N LEU A 131 -5.98 -3.86 -11.82
CA LEU A 131 -5.21 -4.17 -13.02
C LEU A 131 -3.78 -4.56 -12.60
N PRO A 132 -3.43 -5.85 -12.59
CA PRO A 132 -2.12 -6.29 -12.10
C PRO A 132 -1.03 -6.02 -13.14
N SER A 133 0.16 -5.75 -12.65
CA SER A 133 1.39 -5.64 -13.44
C SER A 133 2.43 -6.60 -12.85
N GLY A 134 3.05 -7.41 -13.71
CA GLY A 134 3.93 -8.49 -13.28
C GLY A 134 3.18 -9.75 -12.83
N SER A 135 3.92 -10.85 -12.66
CA SER A 135 3.40 -12.15 -12.21
C SER A 135 3.52 -12.27 -10.70
N ALA A 136 2.57 -12.94 -10.05
CA ALA A 136 2.59 -13.19 -8.61
C ALA A 136 3.88 -13.94 -8.19
N THR A 137 4.37 -14.84 -9.05
CA THR A 137 5.58 -15.65 -8.80
C THR A 137 6.90 -14.94 -9.09
N SER A 138 6.88 -13.69 -9.56
CA SER A 138 8.11 -12.97 -9.96
C SER A 138 8.90 -12.33 -8.80
N GLY A 139 8.44 -12.49 -7.55
CA GLY A 139 9.02 -11.87 -6.35
C GLY A 139 8.73 -10.37 -6.20
N THR A 140 8.08 -9.74 -7.20
CA THR A 140 7.55 -8.39 -7.15
C THR A 140 6.20 -8.35 -7.84
N PHE A 141 5.19 -7.81 -7.16
CA PHE A 141 3.85 -7.66 -7.72
C PHE A 141 3.47 -6.19 -7.76
N GLY A 142 2.86 -5.76 -8.85
CA GLY A 142 2.33 -4.41 -8.96
C GLY A 142 0.89 -4.41 -9.44
N GLY A 143 0.27 -3.25 -9.38
CA GLY A 143 -1.07 -3.09 -9.91
C GLY A 143 -1.62 -1.70 -9.64
N SER A 144 -2.76 -1.42 -10.27
CA SER A 144 -3.50 -0.19 -10.07
C SER A 144 -4.99 -0.45 -9.96
N ILE A 145 -5.66 0.40 -9.19
CA ILE A 145 -7.11 0.49 -9.06
C ILE A 145 -7.48 1.92 -9.42
N SER A 146 -8.14 2.12 -10.55
CA SER A 146 -8.54 3.45 -11.04
C SER A 146 -9.87 3.92 -10.43
N ALA A 147 -10.72 2.98 -10.03
CA ALA A 147 -11.98 3.20 -9.34
C ALA A 147 -12.27 2.01 -8.42
N GLY A 148 -12.22 2.25 -7.12
CA GLY A 148 -12.80 1.37 -6.11
C GLY A 148 -13.79 2.15 -5.25
N THR A 149 -14.50 1.44 -4.38
CA THR A 149 -15.40 2.05 -3.40
C THR A 149 -15.09 1.51 -2.01
N LEU A 150 -15.27 2.36 -1.01
CA LEU A 150 -15.17 2.01 0.41
C LEU A 150 -16.33 2.63 1.17
N ARG A 151 -16.75 1.93 2.21
CA ARG A 151 -17.65 2.43 3.24
C ARG A 151 -17.17 1.95 4.61
N LEU A 152 -17.48 2.70 5.66
CA LEU A 152 -17.25 2.22 7.02
C LEU A 152 -18.06 0.93 7.23
N GLN A 153 -17.39 -0.12 7.68
CA GLN A 153 -18.00 -1.42 7.95
C GLN A 153 -18.06 -1.73 9.44
N ALA A 154 -17.05 -1.33 10.20
CA ALA A 154 -17.01 -1.48 11.64
C ALA A 154 -16.22 -0.33 12.26
N ALA A 155 -16.57 0.07 13.48
CA ALA A 155 -15.87 1.11 14.22
C ALA A 155 -15.94 0.84 15.71
N SER A 156 -14.87 1.14 16.44
CA SER A 156 -14.91 1.16 17.90
C SER A 156 -15.74 2.35 18.38
N PRO A 157 -16.15 2.37 19.66
CA PRO A 157 -16.65 3.58 20.28
C PRO A 157 -15.72 4.77 20.04
N HIS A 158 -16.33 5.96 19.90
CA HIS A 158 -15.64 7.23 19.67
C HIS A 158 -14.87 7.37 18.35
N PHE A 159 -14.95 6.41 17.43
CA PHE A 159 -14.45 6.61 16.08
C PHE A 159 -15.33 7.60 15.33
N HIS A 160 -14.77 8.76 14.96
CA HIS A 160 -15.47 9.78 14.18
C HIS A 160 -15.20 9.58 12.69
N ASP A 161 -16.22 9.16 11.95
CA ASP A 161 -16.14 9.03 10.50
C ASP A 161 -16.11 10.41 9.82
N ALA A 162 -14.91 10.86 9.45
CA ALA A 162 -14.71 12.12 8.72
C ALA A 162 -14.79 11.98 7.19
N ILE A 163 -14.84 10.74 6.67
CA ILE A 163 -14.63 10.45 5.25
C ILE A 163 -15.94 9.95 4.60
N GLY A 164 -16.68 9.08 5.29
CA GLY A 164 -17.92 8.49 4.82
C GLY A 164 -17.70 7.56 3.61
N PRO A 165 -18.77 7.26 2.86
CA PRO A 165 -18.68 6.54 1.59
C PRO A 165 -17.67 7.24 0.66
N SER A 166 -16.75 6.49 0.07
CA SER A 166 -15.63 7.07 -0.66
C SER A 166 -15.23 6.27 -1.89
N GLY A 167 -14.72 6.98 -2.89
CA GLY A 167 -14.00 6.40 -4.02
C GLY A 167 -12.54 6.12 -3.67
N VAL A 168 -11.96 5.07 -4.23
CA VAL A 168 -10.55 4.67 -4.04
C VAL A 168 -9.79 4.76 -5.35
N ARG A 169 -8.57 5.27 -5.27
CA ARG A 169 -7.53 5.10 -6.28
C ARG A 169 -6.27 4.55 -5.64
N ALA A 170 -5.68 3.53 -6.24
CA ALA A 170 -4.45 2.94 -5.75
C ALA A 170 -3.48 2.60 -6.89
N SER A 171 -2.18 2.67 -6.61
CA SER A 171 -1.12 2.18 -7.49
C SER A 171 0.04 1.72 -6.64
N PHE A 172 0.56 0.53 -6.91
CA PHE A 172 1.62 -0.03 -6.09
C PHE A 172 2.55 -0.94 -6.89
N LYS A 173 3.75 -1.11 -6.33
CA LYS A 173 4.73 -2.13 -6.69
C LYS A 173 5.39 -2.59 -5.40
N VAL A 174 5.19 -3.85 -5.04
CA VAL A 174 5.52 -4.42 -3.73
C VAL A 174 6.34 -5.69 -3.90
N LYS A 175 7.24 -5.95 -2.95
CA LYS A 175 8.07 -7.17 -2.94
C LYS A 175 7.39 -8.29 -2.18
N GLU A 176 7.67 -9.52 -2.57
CA GLU A 176 7.15 -10.68 -1.85
C GLU A 176 7.79 -10.72 -0.46
N ASN A 177 6.96 -10.78 0.56
CA ASN A 177 7.40 -10.99 1.93
C ASN A 177 6.26 -11.65 2.71
N ARG A 178 6.23 -12.98 2.69
CA ARG A 178 5.14 -13.78 3.28
C ARG A 178 5.05 -13.59 4.79
N GLU A 179 6.18 -13.47 5.48
CA GLU A 179 6.21 -13.29 6.93
C GLU A 179 5.61 -11.93 7.34
N LEU A 180 6.02 -10.86 6.67
CA LEU A 180 5.46 -9.54 6.90
C LEU A 180 3.98 -9.48 6.50
N ALA A 181 3.59 -10.08 5.38
CA ALA A 181 2.19 -10.16 4.96
C ALA A 181 1.32 -10.88 6.00
N LEU A 182 1.78 -12.03 6.53
CA LEU A 182 1.10 -12.74 7.61
C LEU A 182 1.00 -11.92 8.90
N THR A 183 2.06 -11.18 9.23
CA THR A 183 2.06 -10.27 10.38
C THR A 183 1.02 -9.18 10.22
N MET A 184 1.00 -8.50 9.07
CA MET A 184 0.01 -7.46 8.76
C MET A 184 -1.42 -8.00 8.74
N ALA A 185 -1.63 -9.19 8.18
CA ALA A 185 -2.92 -9.88 8.20
C ALA A 185 -3.41 -10.09 9.64
N ARG A 186 -2.53 -10.61 10.51
CA ARG A 186 -2.85 -10.82 11.93
C ARG A 186 -3.20 -9.52 12.64
N ARG A 187 -2.41 -8.45 12.43
CA ARG A 187 -2.68 -7.13 13.04
C ARG A 187 -4.01 -6.55 12.58
N LEU A 188 -4.35 -6.73 11.31
CA LEU A 188 -5.62 -6.30 10.77
C LEU A 188 -6.79 -7.03 11.45
N GLU A 189 -6.70 -8.35 11.64
CA GLU A 189 -7.73 -9.12 12.34
C GLU A 189 -7.82 -8.81 13.84
N GLU A 190 -6.69 -8.63 14.53
CA GLU A 190 -6.66 -8.28 15.96
C GLU A 190 -7.27 -6.90 16.23
N ALA A 191 -7.05 -5.93 15.34
CA ALA A 191 -7.53 -4.57 15.51
C ALA A 191 -8.92 -4.31 14.90
N THR A 192 -9.46 -5.24 14.10
CA THR A 192 -10.81 -5.11 13.55
C THR A 192 -11.83 -4.94 14.69
N PRO A 193 -12.62 -3.85 14.71
CA PRO A 193 -13.67 -3.69 15.70
C PRO A 193 -14.68 -4.83 15.56
N ARG A 194 -15.06 -5.43 16.70
CA ARG A 194 -16.08 -6.47 16.75
C ARG A 194 -17.34 -5.86 17.34
N ASP A 195 -18.49 -6.23 16.79
CA ASP A 195 -19.78 -5.92 17.40
C ASP A 195 -19.86 -6.73 18.70
N GLU A 196 -20.05 -6.06 19.84
CA GLU A 196 -20.32 -6.69 21.15
C GLU A 196 -21.78 -7.11 21.28
#